data_AF-A0A4Q1C486-F1
#
_entry.id   AF-A0A4Q1C486-F1
#
_cell.length_a   1.000
_cell.length_b   1.000
_cell.length_c   1.000
_cell.angle_alpha   90.00
_cell.angle_beta   90.00
_cell.angle_gamma   90.00
#
_symmetry.space_group_name_H-M   'P 1'
#
loop_
_entity.id
_entity.type
_entity.pdbx_description
1 polymer ?
#
loop_
_entity_poly.entity_id
_entity_poly.type
_entity_poly.pdbx_seq_one_letter_code
_entity_poly.pdbx_strand_id
1 'polypeptide(L)'
;MASDDPEQPVAIPITGELDLHTFRPAEIASLLDDYFAECRRRGIFRVRVVHGKGTGTLRTTVHAHLRRSPGVAGFAHGDENSGGWGATIVTLKPDNSC
;
A
#
# COMPACT_ATOMS: atom_id res chain seq x y z
N MET A 1 -29.46 16.76 7.11
CA MET A 1 -28.07 17.24 7.04
C MET A 1 -27.26 16.19 7.78
N ALA A 2 -26.61 15.27 7.06
CA ALA A 2 -25.84 14.20 7.67
C ALA A 2 -24.45 14.75 8.02
N SER A 3 -24.12 14.67 9.30
CA SER A 3 -22.81 15.05 9.85
C SER A 3 -21.72 14.24 9.16
N ASP A 4 -20.84 14.92 8.45
CA ASP A 4 -19.56 14.38 7.98
C ASP A 4 -18.62 14.42 9.18
N ASP A 5 -18.72 13.42 10.07
CA ASP A 5 -17.84 13.24 11.22
C ASP A 5 -16.48 12.68 10.74
N PRO A 6 -15.39 13.45 10.79
CA PRO A 6 -14.09 13.05 10.23
C PRO A 6 -13.34 12.00 11.08
N GLU A 7 -13.98 11.41 12.10
CA GLU A 7 -13.34 10.52 13.09
C GLU A 7 -13.75 9.03 12.94
N GLN A 8 -14.61 8.69 11.98
CA GLN A 8 -14.98 7.30 11.76
C GLN A 8 -13.82 6.54 11.08
N PRO A 9 -13.29 5.45 11.66
CA PRO A 9 -12.22 4.68 11.03
C PRO A 9 -12.73 4.10 9.71
N VAL A 10 -12.12 4.53 8.60
CA VAL A 10 -12.44 4.03 7.27
C VAL A 10 -11.98 2.57 7.20
N ALA A 11 -12.94 1.65 7.05
CA ALA A 11 -12.65 0.24 6.86
C ALA A 11 -12.04 0.04 5.46
N ILE A 12 -10.73 -0.22 5.40
CA ILE A 12 -10.02 -0.47 4.14
C ILE A 12 -10.17 -1.95 3.77
N PRO A 13 -10.73 -2.28 2.60
CA PRO A 13 -10.83 -3.66 2.16
C PRO A 13 -9.45 -4.24 1.88
N ILE A 14 -9.19 -5.43 2.40
CA ILE A 14 -7.90 -6.12 2.28
C ILE A 14 -8.00 -7.12 1.13
N THR A 15 -7.93 -6.59 -0.09
CA THR A 15 -8.05 -7.35 -1.34
C THR A 15 -6.72 -7.54 -2.07
N GLY A 16 -5.62 -7.02 -1.51
CA GLY A 16 -4.33 -6.95 -2.19
C GLY A 16 -4.20 -5.73 -3.10
N GLU A 17 -5.08 -4.74 -2.96
CA GLU A 17 -4.99 -3.45 -3.62
C GLU A 17 -5.19 -2.33 -2.60
N LEU A 18 -4.27 -1.37 -2.60
CA LEU A 18 -4.33 -0.19 -1.74
C LEU A 18 -4.15 1.07 -2.59
N ASP A 19 -5.17 1.94 -2.59
CA ASP A 19 -5.12 3.24 -3.24
C ASP A 19 -4.70 4.33 -2.25
N LEU A 20 -3.69 5.12 -2.61
CA LEU A 20 -3.10 6.17 -1.76
C LEU A 20 -3.59 7.59 -2.11
N HIS A 21 -4.45 7.80 -3.11
CA HIS A 21 -4.87 9.14 -3.56
C HIS A 21 -5.66 9.91 -2.49
N THR A 22 -6.29 9.22 -1.56
CA THR A 22 -7.11 9.82 -0.48
C THR A 22 -6.34 10.01 0.82
N PHE A 23 -5.08 9.58 0.91
CA PHE A 23 -4.30 9.59 2.14
C PHE A 23 -3.25 10.70 2.15
N ARG A 24 -2.99 11.27 3.33
CA ARG A 24 -1.95 12.30 3.46
C ARG A 24 -0.58 11.65 3.43
N PRO A 25 0.45 12.30 2.87
CA PRO A 25 1.81 11.74 2.80
C PRO A 25 2.38 11.26 4.13
N ALA A 26 2.02 11.92 5.25
CA ALA A 26 2.46 11.56 6.59
C ALA A 26 1.88 10.23 7.10
N GLU A 27 0.74 9.80 6.56
CA GLU A 27 0.01 8.59 6.98
C GLU A 27 0.43 7.36 6.16
N ILE A 28 1.06 7.57 5.00
CA ILE A 28 1.36 6.50 4.03
C ILE A 28 2.23 5.40 4.65
N ALA A 29 3.25 5.76 5.45
CA ALA A 29 4.19 4.77 6.00
C ALA A 29 3.48 3.81 6.96
N SER A 30 2.77 4.36 7.96
CA SER A 30 2.02 3.55 8.93
C SER A 30 0.90 2.75 8.25
N LEU A 31 0.20 3.37 7.29
CA LEU A 31 -0.84 2.70 6.53
C LEU A 31 -0.30 1.48 5.76
N LEU A 32 0.86 1.62 5.11
CA LEU A 32 1.47 0.50 4.38
C LEU A 32 1.86 -0.63 5.33
N ASP A 33 2.41 -0.31 6.50
CA ASP A 33 2.81 -1.30 7.50
C ASP A 33 1.59 -2.09 8.00
N ASP A 34 0.53 -1.39 8.39
CA ASP A 34 -0.72 -2.01 8.87
C ASP A 34 -1.39 -2.85 7.78
N TYR A 35 -1.47 -2.32 6.56
CA TYR A 35 -2.07 -3.01 5.42
C TYR A 35 -1.29 -4.27 5.05
N PHE A 36 0.04 -4.21 5.00
CA PHE A 36 0.86 -5.39 4.70
C PHE A 36 0.80 -6.45 5.79
N ALA A 37 0.74 -6.05 7.07
CA ALA A 37 0.55 -6.98 8.17
C ALA A 37 -0.79 -7.74 8.03
N GLU A 38 -1.87 -7.03 7.72
CA GLU A 38 -3.18 -7.63 7.50
C GLU A 38 -3.23 -8.50 6.23
N CYS A 39 -2.60 -8.07 5.13
CA CYS A 39 -2.44 -8.90 3.92
C CYS A 39 -1.73 -10.22 4.23
N ARG A 40 -0.62 -10.19 5.00
CA ARG A 40 0.12 -11.39 5.39
C ARG A 40 -0.74 -12.34 6.22
N ARG A 41 -1.50 -11.81 7.19
CA ARG A 41 -2.45 -12.60 7.99
C ARG A 41 -3.54 -13.28 7.15
N ARG A 42 -3.91 -12.69 6.02
CA ARG A 42 -4.89 -13.25 5.07
C ARG A 42 -4.27 -14.11 3.97
N GLY A 43 -2.96 -14.33 3.98
CA GLY A 43 -2.26 -15.07 2.91
C GLY A 43 -2.17 -14.31 1.58
N ILE A 44 -2.35 -12.99 1.59
CA ILE A 44 -2.23 -12.14 0.40
C ILE A 44 -0.79 -11.63 0.35
N PHE A 45 0.02 -12.22 -0.54
CA PHE A 45 1.45 -11.88 -0.63
C PHE A 45 1.80 -10.99 -1.82
N ARG A 46 0.86 -10.77 -2.75
CA ARG A 46 1.05 -9.85 -3.87
C ARG A 46 0.09 -8.69 -3.71
N VAL A 47 0.64 -7.51 -3.46
CA VAL A 47 -0.13 -6.29 -3.19
C VAL A 47 0.15 -5.24 -4.26
N ARG A 48 -0.89 -4.62 -4.80
CA ARG A 48 -0.80 -3.48 -5.71
C ARG A 48 -1.05 -2.19 -4.95
N VAL A 49 -0.02 -1.35 -4.84
CA VAL A 49 -0.12 -0.02 -4.23
C VAL A 49 -0.26 1.02 -5.33
N VAL A 50 -1.43 1.65 -5.41
CA VAL A 50 -1.75 2.69 -6.39
C VAL A 50 -1.44 4.05 -5.79
N HIS A 51 -0.51 4.79 -6.38
CA HIS A 51 -0.08 6.11 -5.90
C HIS A 51 -0.20 7.22 -6.96
N GLY A 52 -0.76 6.87 -8.11
CA GLY A 52 -0.89 7.77 -9.24
C GLY A 52 0.41 8.06 -9.96
N LYS A 53 0.29 8.72 -11.12
CA LYS A 53 1.42 9.13 -11.96
C LYS A 53 1.99 10.46 -11.44
N GLY A 54 1.21 11.54 -11.47
CA GLY A 54 1.56 12.82 -10.84
C GLY A 54 3.01 13.28 -11.07
N THR A 55 3.60 13.95 -10.06
CA THR A 55 5.02 14.34 -10.04
C THR A 55 5.96 13.19 -9.63
N GLY A 56 5.42 12.05 -9.22
CA GLY A 56 6.18 10.93 -8.66
C GLY A 56 6.57 11.06 -7.19
N THR A 57 6.10 12.09 -6.46
CA THR A 57 6.40 12.26 -5.04
C THR A 57 5.91 11.09 -4.19
N LEU A 58 4.64 10.68 -4.33
CA LEU A 58 4.11 9.53 -3.58
C LEU A 58 4.86 8.24 -3.93
N ARG A 59 5.16 8.01 -5.22
CA ARG A 59 5.97 6.87 -5.66
C ARG A 59 7.31 6.82 -4.93
N THR A 60 8.02 7.95 -4.87
CA THR A 60 9.31 8.04 -4.17
C THR A 60 9.18 7.73 -2.69
N THR A 61 8.14 8.25 -2.03
CA THR A 61 7.84 7.95 -0.62
C THR A 61 7.56 6.46 -0.40
N VAL A 62 6.68 5.87 -1.22
CA VAL A 62 6.37 4.43 -1.17
C VAL A 62 7.63 3.60 -1.37
N HIS A 63 8.41 3.87 -2.42
CA HIS A 63 9.64 3.11 -2.69
C HIS A 63 10.69 3.28 -1.60
N ALA A 64 10.83 4.47 -1.01
CA ALA A 64 11.73 4.69 0.12
C ALA A 64 11.33 3.87 1.35
N HIS A 65 10.02 3.78 1.64
CA HIS A 65 9.48 2.94 2.70
C HIS A 65 9.72 1.44 2.44
N LEU A 66 9.36 0.97 1.25
CA LEU A 66 9.48 -0.44 0.87
C LEU A 66 10.92 -0.96 0.94
N ARG A 67 11.92 -0.14 0.57
CA ARG A 67 13.35 -0.52 0.68
C ARG A 67 13.80 -0.83 2.10
N ARG A 68 13.14 -0.26 3.11
CA ARG A 68 13.46 -0.46 4.53
C ARG A 68 12.55 -1.49 5.21
N SER A 69 11.52 -1.97 4.51
CA SER A 69 10.49 -2.82 5.09
C SER A 69 10.95 -4.28 5.16
N PRO A 70 11.17 -4.87 6.35
CA PRO A 70 11.70 -6.23 6.48
C PRO A 70 10.74 -7.31 5.96
N GLY A 71 9.43 -7.03 6.00
CA GLY A 71 8.36 -7.90 5.51
C GLY A 71 8.17 -7.90 3.99
N VAL A 72 8.92 -7.07 3.25
CA VAL A 72 8.86 -7.01 1.78
C VAL A 72 9.97 -7.91 1.19
N ALA A 73 9.58 -8.80 0.28
CA ALA A 73 10.50 -9.65 -0.47
C ALA A 73 11.06 -8.91 -1.71
N GLY A 74 10.24 -8.05 -2.33
CA GLY A 74 10.64 -7.24 -3.47
C GLY A 74 9.49 -6.36 -3.95
N PHE A 75 9.80 -5.40 -4.82
CA PHE A 75 8.78 -4.56 -5.45
C PHE A 75 9.23 -4.08 -6.84
N ALA A 76 8.26 -3.83 -7.71
CA ALA A 76 8.46 -3.32 -9.06
C ALA A 76 7.32 -2.38 -9.46
N HIS A 77 7.48 -1.64 -10.55
CA HIS A 77 6.35 -0.93 -11.15
C HIS A 77 5.28 -1.90 -11.65
N GLY A 78 4.04 -1.42 -11.75
CA GLY A 78 2.99 -2.14 -12.46
C GLY A 78 3.34 -2.32 -13.94
N ASP A 79 2.77 -3.36 -14.55
CA ASP A 79 2.72 -3.52 -16.00
C ASP A 79 1.59 -2.65 -16.59
N GLU A 80 1.41 -2.70 -17.90
CA GLU A 80 0.41 -1.91 -18.62
C GLU A 80 -1.02 -2.12 -18.09
N ASN A 81 -1.32 -3.33 -17.62
CA ASN A 81 -2.63 -3.73 -17.09
C ASN A 81 -2.79 -3.46 -15.58
N SER A 82 -1.69 -3.26 -14.85
CA SER A 82 -1.69 -3.04 -13.40
C SER A 82 -1.37 -1.59 -13.00
N GLY A 83 -1.48 -0.64 -13.93
CA GLY A 83 -1.32 0.80 -13.66
C GLY A 83 0.04 1.38 -14.06
N GLY A 84 0.92 0.58 -14.68
CA GLY A 84 2.24 1.01 -15.15
C GLY A 84 3.07 1.61 -14.01
N TRP A 85 3.77 2.71 -14.31
CA TRP A 85 4.52 3.46 -13.31
C TRP A 85 3.67 4.20 -12.27
N GLY A 86 2.34 4.24 -12.43
CA GLY A 86 1.40 4.83 -11.47
C GLY A 86 1.04 3.90 -10.30
N ALA A 87 1.50 2.66 -10.35
CA ALA A 87 1.35 1.69 -9.29
C ALA A 87 2.67 0.96 -9.02
N THR A 88 2.77 0.39 -7.83
CA THR A 88 3.88 -0.46 -7.40
C THR A 88 3.32 -1.82 -6.99
N ILE A 89 3.84 -2.88 -7.60
CA ILE A 89 3.57 -4.27 -7.20
C ILE A 89 4.57 -4.63 -6.11
N VAL A 90 4.06 -5.03 -4.96
CA VAL A 90 4.84 -5.43 -3.78
C VAL A 90 4.63 -6.93 -3.56
N THR A 91 5.73 -7.65 -3.41
CA THR A 91 5.74 -9.04 -2.98
C THR A 91 6.13 -9.08 -1.50
N LEU A 92 5.24 -9.59 -0.66
CA LEU A 92 5.45 -9.75 0.79
C LEU A 92 6.06 -11.10 1.11
N LYS A 93 6.82 -11.15 2.20
CA LYS A 93 7.27 -12.41 2.80
C LYS A 93 6.12 -13.03 3.61
N PRO A 94 6.00 -14.36 3.63
CA PRO A 94 5.09 -15.03 4.55
C PRO A 94 5.41 -14.64 6.00
N ASP A 95 4.43 -14.81 6.90
CA ASP A 95 4.72 -14.73 8.32
C ASP A 95 5.47 -15.99 8.76
N ASN A 96 6.75 -15.82 9.06
CA ASN A 96 7.61 -16.86 9.60
C ASN A 96 7.44 -17.02 11.13
N SER A 97 6.43 -16.37 11.72
CA SER A 97 6.04 -16.52 13.11
C SER A 97 5.30 -17.85 13.33
N CYS A 98 6.08 -18.94 13.22
CA CYS A 98 5.79 -20.25 13.77
C CYS A 98 6.88 -20.60 14.79
#